data_AF-A0A7W0SZE7-F1
#
_entry.id   AF-A0A7W0SZE7-F1
#
_cell.length_a   1.000
_cell.length_b   1.000
_cell.length_c   1.000
_cell.angle_alpha   90.00
_cell.angle_beta   90.00
_cell.angle_gamma   90.00
#
_symmetry.space_group_name_H-M   'P 1'
#
loop_
_entity.id
_entity.type
_entity.pdbx_description
1 polymer ?
#
loop_
_entity_poly.entity_id
_entity_poly.type
_entity_poly.pdbx_seq_one_letter_code
_entity_poly.pdbx_strand_id
1 'polypeptide(L)'
;MVGRVVLLMLACWLGVAAADRSPTTLSGRVTDVLGQPIAGARIYVLSRSGSREETRTNKQGRYSVGLSTRGAHGVVVAIDKAHTYRTVLIEPARATTLDIEVELDMAGGEVIRIVDKQPPVPAVKPKPRQDPRKSLPYSDEAVERDAWAKAWLLLDVDRSGVVQRLKLLKAPGFGLDRIAIEEGFKLRFDPARDAAGQAMATYVVWSMEWPSWGWLVQGNGTAVRRPANSHDLHAHGHVIRSGVSGHDRVMTEDVPIGGNWSRPVATAFQGALDRVPCAGSGPLNLDLRNRAYRDCSGYSKDSVEALPWITRDTIDTAVAALGKGVELAPPGPPPSRVPVTISGAVSGGLLVALVGSYVQYDKYSQRTTDYARRPTIDRETYEETRAGRDRWGKLTIGLTAAVITSGAFTMFLWQRDAPARSFSVQPTASGAAVTFGGDF
;
A
#
# COMPACT_ATOMS: atom_id res chain seq x y z
N MET A 1 36.90 52.43 0.60
CA MET A 1 37.08 51.31 -0.37
C MET A 1 36.12 50.16 -0.03
N VAL A 2 34.81 50.34 -0.26
CA VAL A 2 33.75 49.39 0.13
C VAL A 2 32.90 49.00 -1.11
N GLY A 3 33.51 48.93 -2.29
CA GLY A 3 32.78 49.00 -3.56
C GLY A 3 32.86 47.81 -4.51
N ARG A 4 33.41 46.64 -4.11
CA ARG A 4 33.73 45.59 -5.09
C ARG A 4 33.37 44.14 -4.75
N VAL A 5 32.69 43.85 -3.65
CA VAL A 5 32.44 42.45 -3.22
C VAL A 5 30.99 41.97 -3.41
N VAL A 6 30.04 42.85 -3.78
CA VAL A 6 28.61 42.46 -3.87
C VAL A 6 28.19 42.02 -5.29
N LEU A 7 29.01 42.22 -6.32
CA LEU A 7 28.63 41.94 -7.72
C LEU A 7 29.01 40.54 -8.24
N LEU A 8 29.39 39.61 -7.36
CA LEU A 8 29.82 38.25 -7.75
C LEU A 8 28.90 37.12 -7.22
N MET A 9 27.75 37.46 -6.64
CA MET A 9 26.71 36.48 -6.23
C MET A 9 25.43 36.50 -7.10
N LEU A 10 25.34 37.35 -8.13
CA LEU A 10 24.11 37.45 -8.96
C LEU A 10 24.19 36.73 -10.31
N ALA A 11 25.31 36.09 -10.64
CA ALA A 11 25.53 35.45 -11.95
C ALA A 11 25.65 33.91 -11.87
N CYS A 12 25.27 33.30 -10.74
CA CYS A 12 25.17 31.86 -10.63
C CYS A 12 23.77 31.40 -11.09
N TRP A 13 23.68 31.16 -12.40
CA TRP A 13 23.01 29.97 -12.93
C TRP A 13 21.48 29.89 -12.79
N LEU A 14 20.78 30.80 -13.49
CA LEU A 14 19.51 30.48 -14.13
C LEU A 14 19.75 29.71 -15.44
N GLY A 15 20.47 28.60 -15.35
CA GLY A 15 20.54 27.61 -16.42
C GLY A 15 19.35 26.67 -16.27
N VAL A 16 18.14 27.11 -16.59
CA VAL A 16 17.04 26.19 -16.83
C VAL A 16 17.41 25.45 -18.11
N ALA A 17 18.20 24.39 -17.98
CA ALA A 17 18.37 23.42 -19.06
C ALA A 17 16.96 23.00 -19.42
N ALA A 18 16.48 23.45 -20.57
CA ALA A 18 15.30 22.89 -21.19
C ALA A 18 15.64 21.41 -21.35
N ALA A 19 15.16 20.59 -20.40
CA ALA A 19 15.36 19.16 -20.45
C ALA A 19 14.73 18.74 -21.77
N ASP A 20 15.58 18.44 -22.74
CA ASP A 20 15.18 18.05 -24.08
C ASP A 20 14.36 16.78 -23.90
N ARG A 21 13.04 16.94 -23.90
CA ARG A 21 12.10 15.83 -23.75
C ARG A 21 12.07 15.15 -25.11
N SER A 22 13.15 14.46 -25.45
CA SER A 22 13.19 13.65 -26.65
C SER A 22 11.98 12.71 -26.57
N PRO A 23 11.04 12.82 -27.52
CA PRO A 23 9.80 12.05 -27.47
C PRO A 23 10.15 10.57 -27.43
N THR A 24 9.58 9.87 -26.46
CA THR A 24 9.85 8.44 -26.34
C THR A 24 9.11 7.74 -27.47
N THR A 25 9.83 6.99 -28.30
CA THR A 25 9.26 6.43 -29.54
C THR A 25 9.27 4.92 -29.46
N LEU A 26 8.10 4.31 -29.71
CA LEU A 26 7.97 2.88 -29.95
C LEU A 26 7.90 2.65 -31.46
N SER A 27 8.79 1.81 -31.97
CA SER A 27 8.81 1.43 -33.38
C SER A 27 8.90 -0.09 -33.52
N GLY A 28 8.65 -0.61 -34.71
CA GLY A 28 8.71 -2.05 -34.94
C GLY A 28 8.17 -2.45 -36.30
N ARG A 29 8.06 -3.76 -36.51
CA ARG A 29 7.49 -4.38 -37.71
C ARG A 29 6.41 -5.39 -37.33
N VAL A 30 5.33 -5.41 -38.09
CA VAL A 30 4.29 -6.43 -38.01
C VAL A 30 4.44 -7.39 -39.20
N THR A 31 4.57 -8.67 -38.90
CA THR A 31 4.69 -9.74 -39.90
C THR A 31 3.67 -10.83 -39.66
N ASP A 32 3.35 -11.62 -40.69
CA ASP A 32 2.64 -12.88 -40.52
C ASP A 32 3.60 -14.01 -40.09
N VAL A 33 3.05 -15.21 -39.87
CA VAL A 33 3.79 -16.43 -39.52
C VAL A 33 4.77 -16.91 -40.60
N LEU A 34 4.67 -16.38 -41.83
CA LEU A 34 5.59 -16.63 -42.93
C LEU A 34 6.66 -15.52 -43.04
N GLY A 35 6.67 -14.56 -42.11
CA GLY A 35 7.59 -13.42 -42.11
C GLY A 35 7.24 -12.33 -43.12
N GLN A 36 6.07 -12.39 -43.77
CA GLN A 36 5.65 -11.37 -44.73
C GLN A 36 5.14 -10.13 -43.99
N PRO A 37 5.50 -8.92 -44.44
CA PRO A 37 5.05 -7.70 -43.80
C PRO A 37 3.55 -7.46 -43.98
N ILE A 38 2.85 -7.11 -42.90
CA ILE A 38 1.42 -6.79 -42.95
C ILE A 38 1.25 -5.27 -43.02
N ALA A 39 0.81 -4.78 -44.16
CA ALA A 39 0.54 -3.35 -44.38
C ALA A 39 -0.85 -2.94 -43.87
N GLY A 40 -0.97 -1.71 -43.36
CA GLY A 40 -2.25 -1.13 -42.93
C GLY A 40 -2.81 -1.65 -41.60
N ALA A 41 -2.06 -2.49 -40.88
CA ALA A 41 -2.41 -2.94 -39.53
C ALA A 41 -2.53 -1.73 -38.60
N ARG A 42 -3.61 -1.67 -37.82
CA ARG A 42 -3.83 -0.62 -36.82
C ARG A 42 -3.12 -1.00 -35.53
N ILE A 43 -2.29 -0.11 -35.01
CA ILE A 43 -1.54 -0.31 -33.77
C ILE A 43 -2.11 0.63 -32.72
N TYR A 44 -2.58 0.08 -31.61
CA TYR A 44 -3.01 0.83 -30.44
C TYR A 44 -2.03 0.63 -29.30
N VAL A 45 -1.56 1.72 -28.70
CA VAL A 45 -0.71 1.67 -27.50
C VAL A 45 -1.50 2.23 -26.33
N LEU A 46 -1.71 1.40 -25.31
CA LEU A 46 -2.52 1.67 -24.13
C LEU A 46 -1.60 1.83 -22.92
N SER A 47 -1.61 3.00 -22.30
CA SER A 47 -0.93 3.23 -21.02
C SER A 47 -1.79 2.80 -19.84
N ARG A 48 -1.18 2.50 -18.69
CA ARG A 48 -1.92 2.30 -17.42
C ARG A 48 -2.73 3.52 -17.00
N SER A 49 -2.32 4.72 -17.41
CA SER A 49 -3.07 5.96 -17.17
C SER A 49 -4.31 6.11 -18.06
N GLY A 50 -4.56 5.16 -18.97
CA GLY A 50 -5.71 5.20 -19.89
C GLY A 50 -5.50 6.05 -21.14
N SER A 51 -4.29 6.59 -21.36
CA SER A 51 -3.96 7.25 -22.62
C SER A 51 -3.86 6.22 -23.74
N ARG A 52 -4.32 6.59 -24.94
CA ARG A 52 -4.34 5.75 -26.13
C ARG A 52 -3.69 6.50 -27.29
N GLU A 53 -2.63 5.93 -27.83
CA GLU A 53 -2.01 6.38 -29.07
C GLU A 53 -2.30 5.39 -30.20
N GLU A 54 -2.43 5.89 -31.43
CA GLU A 54 -2.73 5.06 -32.62
C GLU A 54 -1.75 5.36 -33.75
N THR A 55 -1.33 4.31 -34.46
CA THR A 55 -0.60 4.43 -35.73
C THR A 55 -0.97 3.28 -36.67
N ARG A 56 -0.49 3.32 -37.92
CA ARG A 56 -0.68 2.24 -38.90
C ARG A 56 0.63 1.76 -39.46
N THR A 57 0.71 0.47 -39.76
CA THR A 57 1.88 -0.09 -40.45
C THR A 57 1.93 0.36 -41.91
N ASN A 58 3.12 0.66 -42.40
CA ASN A 58 3.35 0.99 -43.81
C ASN A 58 3.44 -0.27 -44.70
N LYS A 59 3.77 -0.10 -45.99
CA LYS A 59 3.90 -1.21 -46.96
C LYS A 59 4.94 -2.26 -46.57
N GLN A 60 5.94 -1.90 -45.77
CA GLN A 60 6.97 -2.80 -45.26
C GLN A 60 6.60 -3.39 -43.89
N GLY A 61 5.36 -3.18 -43.42
CA GLY A 61 4.88 -3.62 -42.12
C GLY A 61 5.45 -2.81 -40.95
N ARG A 62 6.19 -1.71 -41.21
CA ARG A 62 6.84 -0.92 -40.16
C ARG A 62 5.89 0.10 -39.56
N TYR A 63 5.99 0.32 -38.27
CA TYR A 63 5.26 1.36 -37.54
C TYR A 63 6.18 2.16 -36.63
N SER A 64 5.75 3.37 -36.29
CA SER A 64 6.39 4.25 -35.30
C SER A 64 5.33 5.10 -34.63
N VAL A 65 5.38 5.19 -33.30
CA VAL A 65 4.43 5.95 -32.48
C VAL A 65 5.18 6.66 -31.35
N GLY A 66 4.94 7.97 -31.22
CA GLY A 66 5.44 8.77 -30.12
C GLY A 66 4.57 8.56 -28.87
N LEU A 67 5.21 8.36 -27.72
CA LEU A 67 4.55 8.08 -26.46
C LEU A 67 4.84 9.22 -25.47
N SER A 68 3.79 9.67 -24.80
CA SER A 68 3.83 10.73 -23.80
C SER A 68 4.17 10.21 -22.39
N THR A 69 4.01 8.91 -22.16
CA THR A 69 4.21 8.28 -20.84
C THR A 69 5.25 7.16 -20.89
N ARG A 70 5.81 6.84 -19.72
CA ARG A 70 6.87 5.84 -19.53
C ARG A 70 6.30 4.62 -18.81
N GLY A 71 7.02 3.50 -18.86
CA GLY A 71 6.64 2.28 -18.15
C GLY A 71 5.92 1.26 -19.02
N ALA A 72 5.18 0.35 -18.38
CA ALA A 72 4.52 -0.76 -19.06
C ALA A 72 3.31 -0.27 -19.87
N HIS A 73 3.29 -0.61 -21.16
CA HIS A 73 2.22 -0.31 -22.09
C HIS A 73 1.68 -1.61 -22.70
N GLY A 74 0.36 -1.67 -22.89
CA GLY A 74 -0.26 -2.70 -23.73
C GLY A 74 -0.27 -2.26 -25.18
N VAL A 75 0.14 -3.13 -26.09
CA VAL A 75 0.14 -2.91 -27.54
C VAL A 75 -0.86 -3.87 -28.17
N VAL A 76 -1.89 -3.33 -28.82
CA VAL A 76 -2.88 -4.10 -29.57
C VAL A 76 -2.65 -3.87 -31.06
N VAL A 77 -2.38 -4.95 -31.80
CA VAL A 77 -2.35 -4.95 -33.26
C VAL A 77 -3.69 -5.45 -33.78
N ALA A 78 -4.33 -4.67 -34.63
CA ALA A 78 -5.63 -5.00 -35.23
C ALA A 78 -5.52 -5.04 -36.75
N ILE A 79 -5.82 -6.22 -37.33
CA ILE A 79 -5.82 -6.48 -38.76
C ILE A 79 -7.18 -7.09 -39.10
N ASP A 80 -8.03 -6.32 -39.78
CA ASP A 80 -9.44 -6.66 -40.01
C ASP A 80 -10.17 -7.07 -38.72
N LYS A 81 -10.41 -8.38 -38.54
CA LYS A 81 -11.06 -8.99 -37.37
C LYS A 81 -10.09 -9.63 -36.38
N ALA A 82 -8.82 -9.79 -36.75
CA ALA A 82 -7.79 -10.37 -35.91
C ALA A 82 -7.19 -9.31 -34.98
N HIS A 83 -6.94 -9.71 -33.73
CA HIS A 83 -6.32 -8.87 -32.71
C HIS A 83 -5.22 -9.62 -31.99
N THR A 84 -4.06 -8.99 -31.80
CA THR A 84 -2.96 -9.53 -31.01
C THR A 84 -2.56 -8.52 -29.94
N TYR A 85 -2.39 -9.00 -28.70
CA TYR A 85 -1.97 -8.19 -27.55
C TYR A 85 -0.55 -8.54 -27.12
N ARG A 86 0.26 -7.52 -26.82
CA ARG A 86 1.60 -7.63 -26.24
C ARG A 86 1.79 -6.56 -25.17
N THR A 87 2.74 -6.78 -24.26
CA THR A 87 3.15 -5.77 -23.28
C THR A 87 4.59 -5.36 -23.55
N VAL A 88 4.89 -4.07 -23.48
CA VAL A 88 6.25 -3.54 -23.66
C VAL A 88 6.60 -2.56 -22.55
N LEU A 89 7.84 -2.61 -22.08
CA LEU A 89 8.38 -1.65 -21.12
C LEU A 89 9.07 -0.51 -21.87
N ILE A 90 8.56 0.71 -21.71
CA ILE A 90 9.07 1.89 -22.40
C ILE A 90 10.01 2.67 -21.48
N GLU A 91 11.29 2.73 -21.85
CA GLU A 91 12.33 3.49 -21.16
C GLU A 91 12.40 4.95 -21.66
N PRO A 92 12.71 5.92 -20.78
CA PRO A 92 12.81 7.32 -21.17
C PRO A 92 13.93 7.59 -22.18
N ALA A 93 13.63 8.41 -23.19
CA ALA A 93 14.60 8.90 -24.17
C ALA A 93 15.33 7.79 -24.96
N ARG A 94 14.81 6.55 -24.92
CA ARG A 94 15.34 5.42 -25.68
C ARG A 94 14.30 4.97 -26.69
N ALA A 95 14.72 4.82 -27.94
CA ALA A 95 13.89 4.17 -28.95
C ALA A 95 13.68 2.71 -28.52
N THR A 96 12.42 2.31 -28.34
CA THR A 96 12.06 0.93 -28.03
C THR A 96 11.57 0.26 -29.31
N THR A 97 12.07 -0.94 -29.59
CA THR A 97 11.66 -1.72 -30.77
C THR A 97 10.85 -2.93 -30.34
N LEU A 98 9.68 -3.15 -30.96
CA LEU A 98 8.82 -4.29 -30.73
C LEU A 98 8.35 -4.85 -32.08
N ASP A 99 8.91 -5.98 -32.50
CA ASP A 99 8.43 -6.70 -33.67
C ASP A 99 7.32 -7.67 -33.24
N ILE A 100 6.26 -7.76 -34.04
CA ILE A 100 5.04 -8.51 -33.70
C ILE A 100 4.69 -9.44 -34.85
N GLU A 101 4.77 -10.73 -34.58
CA GLU A 101 4.21 -11.76 -35.46
C GLU A 101 2.73 -11.94 -35.16
N VAL A 102 1.91 -11.94 -36.22
CA VAL A 102 0.46 -12.16 -36.15
C VAL A 102 0.09 -13.41 -36.94
N GLU A 103 -0.56 -14.34 -36.26
CA GLU A 103 -1.19 -15.48 -36.91
C GLU A 103 -2.49 -15.02 -37.57
N LEU A 104 -2.42 -14.78 -38.87
CA LEU A 104 -3.59 -14.54 -39.70
C LEU A 104 -4.13 -15.89 -40.14
N ASP A 105 -5.23 -16.31 -39.51
CA ASP A 105 -5.93 -17.52 -39.91
C ASP A 105 -6.62 -17.27 -41.27
N MET A 106 -5.87 -17.49 -42.36
CA MET A 106 -6.33 -17.22 -43.73
C MET A 106 -7.41 -18.21 -44.19
N ALA A 107 -7.75 -19.21 -43.37
CA ALA A 107 -8.76 -20.22 -43.65
C ALA A 107 -10.05 -19.95 -42.87
N GLY A 108 -10.84 -18.95 -43.30
CA GLY A 108 -12.25 -18.86 -42.90
C GLY A 108 -12.48 -18.53 -41.41
N GLY A 109 -12.06 -17.33 -41.01
CA GLY A 109 -12.12 -16.78 -39.66
C GLY A 109 -13.30 -17.19 -38.77
N GLU A 110 -12.98 -17.96 -37.73
CA GLU A 110 -13.75 -17.97 -36.50
C GLU A 110 -13.52 -16.62 -35.80
N VAL A 111 -14.57 -15.79 -35.73
CA VAL A 111 -14.54 -14.55 -34.96
C VAL A 111 -14.60 -14.96 -33.49
N ILE A 112 -13.46 -15.00 -32.80
CA ILE A 112 -13.44 -15.04 -31.33
C ILE A 112 -13.89 -13.65 -30.85
N ARG A 113 -15.20 -13.44 -30.85
CA ARG A 113 -15.80 -12.28 -30.20
C ARG A 113 -15.63 -12.51 -28.71
N ILE A 114 -14.59 -11.91 -28.13
CA ILE A 114 -14.47 -11.77 -26.68
C ILE A 114 -15.58 -10.81 -26.26
N VAL A 115 -16.78 -11.35 -26.08
CA VAL A 115 -17.84 -10.60 -25.42
C VAL A 115 -17.52 -10.74 -23.94
N ASP A 116 -17.06 -9.65 -23.34
CA ASP A 116 -17.09 -9.46 -21.89
C ASP A 116 -18.55 -9.42 -21.46
N LYS A 117 -19.24 -10.56 -21.52
CA LYS A 117 -20.55 -10.73 -20.93
C LYS A 117 -20.29 -10.78 -19.44
N GLN A 118 -20.36 -9.60 -18.82
CA GLN A 118 -20.59 -9.52 -17.40
C GLN A 118 -21.71 -10.54 -17.08
N PRO A 119 -21.48 -11.49 -16.16
CA PRO A 119 -22.46 -12.51 -15.87
C PRO A 119 -23.78 -11.83 -15.52
N PRO A 120 -24.93 -12.34 -15.97
CA PRO A 120 -26.21 -11.77 -15.61
C PRO A 120 -26.31 -11.69 -14.08
N VAL A 121 -26.73 -10.53 -13.57
CA VAL A 121 -26.89 -10.32 -12.13
C VAL A 121 -28.02 -11.25 -11.65
N PRO A 122 -27.77 -12.10 -10.64
CA PRO A 122 -28.79 -13.04 -10.18
C PRO A 122 -29.96 -12.29 -9.53
N ALA A 123 -31.19 -12.70 -9.83
CA ALA A 123 -32.39 -12.17 -9.21
C ALA A 123 -32.50 -12.60 -7.74
N VAL A 124 -32.06 -13.83 -7.42
CA VAL A 124 -31.92 -14.34 -6.06
C VAL A 124 -30.45 -14.64 -5.80
N LYS A 125 -29.86 -13.96 -4.82
CA LYS A 125 -28.46 -14.18 -4.41
C LYS A 125 -28.29 -15.57 -3.79
N PRO A 126 -27.11 -16.20 -3.95
CA PRO A 126 -26.83 -17.47 -3.31
C PRO A 126 -26.80 -17.30 -1.79
N LYS A 127 -27.30 -18.30 -1.05
CA LYS A 127 -27.34 -18.28 0.42
C LYS A 127 -26.47 -19.42 0.97
N PRO A 128 -25.54 -19.18 1.90
CA PRO A 128 -24.72 -20.25 2.46
C PRO A 128 -25.60 -21.25 3.23
N ARG A 129 -25.38 -22.55 3.01
CA ARG A 129 -26.07 -23.64 3.73
C ARG A 129 -25.46 -23.94 5.08
N GLN A 130 -24.16 -23.68 5.23
CA GLN A 130 -23.43 -23.86 6.48
C GLN A 130 -23.53 -22.58 7.30
N ASP A 131 -23.60 -22.73 8.63
CA ASP A 131 -23.57 -21.59 9.54
C ASP A 131 -22.22 -20.86 9.38
N PRO A 132 -22.22 -19.57 8.98
CA PRO A 132 -21.00 -18.79 8.87
C PRO A 132 -20.24 -18.64 10.20
N ARG A 133 -20.87 -18.98 11.33
CA ARG A 133 -20.29 -18.95 12.68
C ARG A 133 -19.51 -20.20 13.06
N LYS A 134 -19.43 -21.21 12.18
CA LYS A 134 -18.63 -22.41 12.43
C LYS A 134 -17.18 -22.00 12.69
N SER A 135 -16.61 -22.46 13.81
CA SER A 135 -15.18 -22.25 14.09
C SER A 135 -14.36 -22.97 13.03
N LEU A 136 -13.40 -22.25 12.45
CA LEU A 136 -12.50 -22.79 11.44
C LEU A 136 -11.32 -23.48 12.13
N PRO A 137 -10.67 -24.46 11.48
CA PRO A 137 -9.44 -25.04 12.00
C PRO A 137 -8.36 -23.95 12.10
N TYR A 138 -7.52 -24.03 13.12
CA TYR A 138 -6.33 -23.20 13.27
C TYR A 138 -5.10 -23.97 12.80
N SER A 139 -4.11 -23.26 12.27
CA SER A 139 -2.74 -23.75 12.13
C SER A 139 -1.99 -23.59 13.45
N ASP A 140 -0.97 -24.42 13.65
CA ASP A 140 -0.10 -24.32 14.84
C ASP A 140 0.57 -22.94 14.93
N GLU A 141 1.06 -22.42 13.80
CA GLU A 141 1.70 -21.09 13.75
C GLU A 141 0.74 -19.96 14.18
N ALA A 142 -0.54 -20.01 13.76
CA ALA A 142 -1.52 -19.00 14.15
C ALA A 142 -1.84 -19.07 15.66
N VAL A 143 -1.84 -20.27 16.24
CA VAL A 143 -2.01 -20.49 17.68
C VAL A 143 -0.80 -19.97 18.46
N GLU A 144 0.40 -20.33 18.04
CA GLU A 144 1.65 -19.95 18.71
C GLU A 144 1.87 -18.42 18.70
N ARG A 145 1.52 -17.76 17.59
CA ARG A 145 1.65 -16.30 17.45
C ARG A 145 0.46 -15.53 17.99
N ASP A 146 -0.56 -16.23 18.47
CA ASP A 146 -1.84 -15.64 18.88
C ASP A 146 -2.41 -14.68 17.82
N ALA A 147 -2.29 -15.07 16.55
CA ALA A 147 -2.52 -14.17 15.43
C ALA A 147 -4.01 -14.03 15.14
N TRP A 148 -4.44 -12.79 14.87
CA TRP A 148 -5.74 -12.54 14.25
C TRP A 148 -5.57 -12.41 12.75
N ALA A 149 -6.24 -13.27 11.98
CA ALA A 149 -6.11 -13.30 10.54
C ALA A 149 -7.46 -13.23 9.83
N LYS A 150 -7.49 -12.64 8.64
CA LYS A 150 -8.68 -12.57 7.80
C LYS A 150 -8.36 -12.84 6.34
N ALA A 151 -8.99 -13.87 5.78
CA ALA A 151 -8.96 -14.20 4.37
C ALA A 151 -10.16 -13.61 3.63
N TRP A 152 -9.93 -13.23 2.37
CA TRP A 152 -10.99 -12.90 1.42
C TRP A 152 -10.88 -13.82 0.21
N LEU A 153 -12.00 -14.40 -0.18
CA LEU A 153 -12.12 -15.39 -1.25
C LEU A 153 -13.12 -14.90 -2.29
N LEU A 154 -12.83 -15.12 -3.57
CA LEU A 154 -13.82 -15.07 -4.65
C LEU A 154 -14.14 -16.49 -5.06
N LEU A 155 -15.37 -16.93 -4.82
CA LEU A 155 -15.83 -18.28 -5.09
C LEU A 155 -16.59 -18.32 -6.42
N ASP A 156 -16.26 -19.27 -7.29
CA ASP A 156 -17.09 -19.64 -8.44
C ASP A 156 -18.04 -20.76 -8.02
N VAL A 157 -19.32 -20.41 -7.87
CA VAL A 157 -20.37 -21.30 -7.38
C VAL A 157 -21.22 -21.74 -8.57
N ASP A 158 -21.32 -23.04 -8.78
CA ASP A 158 -22.09 -23.59 -9.89
C ASP A 158 -23.62 -23.55 -9.66
N ARG A 159 -24.37 -24.06 -10.63
CA ARG A 159 -25.84 -24.15 -10.58
C ARG A 159 -26.36 -25.07 -9.47
N SER A 160 -25.52 -25.94 -8.90
CA SER A 160 -25.89 -26.80 -7.78
C SER A 160 -25.56 -26.18 -6.41
N GLY A 161 -24.90 -25.01 -6.40
CA GLY A 161 -24.45 -24.35 -5.18
C GLY A 161 -23.11 -24.90 -4.64
N VAL A 162 -22.33 -25.58 -5.47
CA VAL A 162 -21.02 -26.12 -5.11
C VAL A 162 -19.91 -25.19 -5.62
N VAL A 163 -18.90 -24.95 -4.78
CA VAL A 163 -17.70 -24.18 -5.16
C VAL A 163 -16.83 -25.04 -6.08
N GLN A 164 -16.67 -24.61 -7.33
CA GLN A 164 -15.88 -25.29 -8.36
C GLN A 164 -14.42 -24.85 -8.36
N ARG A 165 -14.20 -23.54 -8.18
CA ARG A 165 -12.88 -22.91 -8.08
C ARG A 165 -12.98 -21.64 -7.24
N LEU A 166 -11.85 -21.17 -6.75
CA LEU A 166 -11.80 -19.94 -5.95
C LEU A 166 -10.55 -19.12 -6.26
N LYS A 167 -10.57 -17.83 -5.93
CA LYS A 167 -9.37 -16.98 -5.86
C LYS A 167 -9.17 -16.55 -4.42
N LEU A 168 -7.93 -16.58 -3.94
CA LEU A 168 -7.55 -16.05 -2.63
C LEU A 168 -7.23 -14.56 -2.77
N LEU A 169 -8.26 -13.71 -2.74
CA LEU A 169 -8.13 -12.25 -2.92
C LEU A 169 -7.22 -11.60 -1.87
N LYS A 170 -7.23 -12.17 -0.66
CA LYS A 170 -6.31 -11.82 0.40
C LYS A 170 -5.98 -13.07 1.21
N ALA A 171 -4.68 -13.36 1.31
CA ALA A 171 -4.14 -14.42 2.13
C ALA A 171 -4.28 -14.09 3.63
N PRO A 172 -4.68 -15.04 4.48
CA PRO A 172 -4.62 -14.85 5.92
C PRO A 172 -3.19 -14.93 6.49
N GLY A 173 -2.27 -15.65 5.83
CA GLY A 173 -0.94 -15.94 6.35
C GLY A 173 -0.94 -16.93 7.52
N PHE A 174 0.18 -17.02 8.25
CA PHE A 174 0.37 -17.87 9.43
C PHE A 174 0.01 -19.36 9.21
N GLY A 175 0.24 -19.89 8.01
CA GLY A 175 -0.15 -21.26 7.65
C GLY A 175 -1.67 -21.48 7.52
N LEU A 176 -2.49 -20.43 7.57
CA LEU A 176 -3.95 -20.51 7.41
C LEU A 176 -4.39 -20.52 5.94
N ASP A 177 -3.47 -20.27 4.99
CA ASP A 177 -3.80 -20.17 3.56
C ASP A 177 -4.40 -21.47 3.01
N ARG A 178 -3.76 -22.61 3.31
CA ARG A 178 -4.25 -23.94 2.92
C ARG A 178 -5.61 -24.21 3.53
N ILE A 179 -5.77 -23.92 4.82
CA ILE A 179 -7.03 -24.12 5.54
C ILE A 179 -8.15 -23.27 4.92
N ALA A 180 -7.87 -22.01 4.58
CA ALA A 180 -8.82 -21.12 3.93
C ALA A 180 -9.30 -21.67 2.58
N ILE A 181 -8.37 -22.19 1.76
CA ILE A 181 -8.67 -22.78 0.45
C ILE A 181 -9.52 -24.06 0.63
N GLU A 182 -9.09 -24.97 1.50
CA GLU A 182 -9.78 -26.24 1.75
C GLU A 182 -11.18 -26.04 2.33
N GLU A 183 -11.34 -25.17 3.32
CA GLU A 183 -12.66 -24.82 3.87
C GLU A 183 -13.52 -24.08 2.83
N GLY A 184 -12.92 -23.25 1.98
CA GLY A 184 -13.61 -22.58 0.88
C GLY A 184 -14.29 -23.58 -0.06
N PHE A 185 -13.62 -24.68 -0.40
CA PHE A 185 -14.17 -25.77 -1.22
C PHE A 185 -15.21 -26.65 -0.51
N LYS A 186 -15.29 -26.59 0.83
CA LYS A 186 -16.33 -27.28 1.63
C LYS A 186 -17.62 -26.48 1.71
N LEU A 187 -17.58 -25.18 1.39
CA LEU A 187 -18.78 -24.34 1.37
C LEU A 187 -19.81 -24.87 0.37
N ARG A 188 -21.08 -24.71 0.74
CA ARG A 188 -22.25 -25.06 -0.07
C ARG A 188 -23.25 -23.94 0.04
N PHE A 189 -23.92 -23.65 -1.07
CA PHE A 189 -24.90 -22.59 -1.18
C PHE A 189 -26.23 -23.13 -1.67
N ASP A 190 -27.33 -22.49 -1.30
CA ASP A 190 -28.51 -22.52 -2.15
C ASP A 190 -28.18 -21.73 -3.41
N PRO A 191 -28.39 -22.32 -4.60
CA PRO A 191 -27.90 -21.74 -5.84
C PRO A 191 -28.55 -20.40 -6.10
N ALA A 192 -27.79 -19.52 -6.74
CA ALA A 192 -28.35 -18.29 -7.26
C ALA A 192 -29.41 -18.60 -8.31
N ARG A 193 -30.43 -17.75 -8.42
CA ARG A 193 -31.49 -17.92 -9.40
C ARG A 193 -31.62 -16.69 -10.30
N ASP A 194 -31.88 -16.93 -11.57
CA ASP A 194 -32.20 -15.88 -12.53
C ASP A 194 -33.64 -15.36 -12.36
N ALA A 195 -34.06 -14.43 -13.23
CA ALA A 195 -35.40 -13.87 -13.20
C ALA A 195 -36.51 -14.91 -13.49
N ALA A 196 -36.19 -16.04 -14.13
CA ALA A 196 -37.11 -17.15 -14.36
C ALA A 196 -37.11 -18.18 -13.22
N GLY A 197 -36.34 -17.93 -12.15
CA GLY A 197 -36.20 -18.84 -11.01
C GLY A 197 -35.29 -20.05 -11.28
N GLN A 198 -34.61 -20.11 -12.44
CA GLN A 198 -33.69 -21.19 -12.77
C GLN A 198 -32.37 -21.00 -12.06
N ALA A 199 -31.78 -22.11 -11.60
CA ALA A 199 -30.48 -22.08 -10.95
C ALA A 199 -29.38 -21.70 -11.94
N MET A 200 -28.54 -20.74 -11.56
CA MET A 200 -27.46 -20.21 -12.38
C MET A 200 -26.13 -20.22 -11.62
N ALA A 201 -25.02 -20.32 -12.36
CA ALA A 201 -23.70 -20.15 -11.78
C ALA A 201 -23.49 -18.67 -11.42
N THR A 202 -22.72 -18.42 -10.37
CA THR A 202 -22.48 -17.06 -9.88
C THR A 202 -21.15 -16.95 -9.14
N TYR A 203 -20.71 -15.72 -8.91
CA TYR A 203 -19.52 -15.43 -8.12
C TYR A 203 -19.91 -14.90 -6.74
N VAL A 204 -19.25 -15.39 -5.69
CA VAL A 204 -19.49 -14.98 -4.30
C VAL A 204 -18.20 -14.49 -3.68
N VAL A 205 -18.19 -13.25 -3.17
CA VAL A 205 -17.12 -12.80 -2.29
C VAL A 205 -17.41 -13.28 -0.87
N TRP A 206 -16.49 -14.06 -0.31
CA TRP A 206 -16.61 -14.67 1.01
C TRP A 206 -15.43 -14.27 1.89
N SER A 207 -15.67 -14.04 3.17
CA SER A 207 -14.60 -13.78 4.13
C SER A 207 -14.54 -14.87 5.18
N MET A 208 -13.32 -15.31 5.50
CA MET A 208 -13.02 -16.18 6.62
C MET A 208 -12.14 -15.43 7.60
N GLU A 209 -12.34 -15.63 8.89
CA GLU A 209 -11.58 -14.91 9.91
C GLU A 209 -11.25 -15.88 11.04
N TRP A 210 -10.04 -15.76 11.55
CA TRP A 210 -9.48 -16.52 12.66
C TRP A 210 -9.17 -15.50 13.75
N PRO A 211 -10.04 -15.36 14.77
CA PRO A 211 -9.72 -14.52 15.92
C PRO A 211 -8.45 -15.02 16.62
N SER A 212 -7.80 -14.16 17.40
CA SER A 212 -6.69 -14.60 18.24
C SER A 212 -7.12 -15.78 19.13
N TRP A 213 -6.26 -16.81 19.21
CA TRP A 213 -6.54 -18.02 19.97
C TRP A 213 -6.67 -17.73 21.47
N GLY A 214 -5.73 -16.96 22.02
CA GLY A 214 -5.74 -16.49 23.41
C GLY A 214 -7.01 -15.71 23.72
N TRP A 215 -7.46 -14.86 22.79
CA TRP A 215 -8.73 -14.13 22.93
C TRP A 215 -9.93 -15.07 23.04
N LEU A 216 -10.01 -16.10 22.18
CA LEU A 216 -11.10 -17.09 22.21
C LEU A 216 -11.09 -17.91 23.51
N VAL A 217 -9.93 -18.42 23.93
CA VAL A 217 -9.81 -19.23 25.14
C VAL A 217 -10.19 -18.42 26.39
N GLN A 218 -9.74 -17.18 26.48
CA GLN A 218 -10.06 -16.32 27.64
C GLN A 218 -11.53 -15.87 27.66
N GLY A 219 -12.10 -15.52 26.51
CA GLY A 219 -13.48 -15.03 26.42
C GLY A 219 -14.53 -16.13 26.58
N ASN A 220 -14.31 -17.28 25.93
CA ASN A 220 -15.31 -18.35 25.80
C ASN A 220 -14.97 -19.61 26.60
N GLY A 221 -13.83 -19.65 27.31
CA GLY A 221 -13.32 -20.83 28.02
C GLY A 221 -12.91 -21.99 27.10
N THR A 222 -13.20 -21.92 25.81
CA THR A 222 -12.88 -22.90 24.78
C THR A 222 -12.70 -22.20 23.43
N ALA A 223 -11.83 -22.72 22.58
CA ALA A 223 -11.62 -22.17 21.23
C ALA A 223 -12.66 -22.63 20.18
N VAL A 224 -13.69 -23.38 20.60
CA VAL A 224 -14.54 -24.15 19.67
C VAL A 224 -15.70 -23.32 19.10
N ARG A 225 -16.03 -22.16 19.68
CA ARG A 225 -17.17 -21.35 19.22
C ARG A 225 -16.84 -19.87 19.13
N ARG A 226 -17.19 -19.27 17.99
CA ARG A 226 -17.10 -17.84 17.75
C ARG A 226 -18.32 -17.13 18.37
N PRO A 227 -18.16 -15.94 18.99
CA PRO A 227 -19.29 -15.14 19.47
C PRO A 227 -20.24 -14.74 18.33
N ALA A 228 -21.55 -14.74 18.60
CA ALA A 228 -22.61 -14.57 17.59
C ALA A 228 -22.61 -13.21 16.85
N ASN A 229 -21.93 -12.20 17.40
CA ASN A 229 -22.09 -10.78 17.06
C ASN A 229 -21.18 -10.30 15.92
N SER A 230 -20.49 -11.21 15.20
CA SER A 230 -19.48 -10.83 14.20
C SER A 230 -19.98 -10.64 12.76
N HIS A 231 -21.25 -10.94 12.47
CA HIS A 231 -21.68 -11.26 11.11
C HIS A 231 -22.55 -10.22 10.38
N ASP A 232 -22.73 -9.00 10.90
CA ASP A 232 -23.49 -7.95 10.18
C ASP A 232 -22.75 -7.34 8.97
N LEU A 233 -21.61 -7.89 8.56
CA LEU A 233 -20.87 -7.45 7.37
C LEU A 233 -21.41 -8.00 6.03
N HIS A 234 -22.48 -8.81 6.03
CA HIS A 234 -23.02 -9.39 4.79
C HIS A 234 -23.93 -8.46 3.96
N ALA A 235 -24.09 -7.19 4.36
CA ALA A 235 -24.98 -6.24 3.68
C ALA A 235 -24.28 -4.97 3.16
N HIS A 236 -23.02 -5.06 2.70
CA HIS A 236 -22.41 -3.97 1.92
C HIS A 236 -22.98 -3.91 0.49
N GLY A 237 -24.23 -3.45 0.44
CA GLY A 237 -24.91 -2.88 -0.72
C GLY A 237 -25.72 -1.61 -0.36
N HIS A 238 -25.90 -1.28 0.92
CA HIS A 238 -26.51 -0.02 1.34
C HIS A 238 -25.65 0.70 2.37
N VAL A 239 -25.23 1.91 2.00
CA VAL A 239 -24.81 2.95 2.94
C VAL A 239 -26.04 3.32 3.76
N ILE A 240 -26.28 2.61 4.87
CA ILE A 240 -27.23 3.07 5.87
C ILE A 240 -26.52 4.14 6.70
N ARG A 241 -26.87 5.39 6.39
CA ARG A 241 -26.63 6.54 7.25
C ARG A 241 -27.59 6.42 8.44
N SER A 242 -27.21 5.69 9.49
CA SER A 242 -27.98 5.68 10.75
C SER A 242 -27.13 6.23 11.88
N GLY A 243 -27.40 7.48 12.24
CA GLY A 243 -27.12 7.97 13.58
C GLY A 243 -28.09 7.31 14.55
N VAL A 244 -27.61 6.36 15.33
CA VAL A 244 -28.31 5.89 16.52
C VAL A 244 -27.26 5.74 17.63
N SER A 245 -27.22 6.74 18.51
CA SER A 245 -26.57 6.65 19.81
C SER A 245 -27.46 5.81 20.73
N GLY A 246 -27.15 4.53 20.86
CA GLY A 246 -27.79 3.62 21.81
C GLY A 246 -26.80 3.24 22.90
N HIS A 247 -26.99 3.75 24.12
CA HIS A 247 -26.36 3.23 25.32
C HIS A 247 -26.90 1.82 25.62
N ASP A 248 -26.09 0.79 25.41
CA ASP A 248 -26.40 -0.54 25.92
C ASP A 248 -26.27 -0.56 27.45
N ARG A 249 -27.41 -0.72 28.12
CA ARG A 249 -27.51 -1.04 29.55
C ARG A 249 -27.09 -2.50 29.75
N VAL A 250 -26.07 -2.70 30.57
CA VAL A 250 -25.75 -4.00 31.17
C VAL A 250 -26.96 -4.42 32.00
N MET A 251 -27.68 -5.46 31.58
CA MET A 251 -28.61 -6.15 32.47
C MET A 251 -27.79 -6.98 33.46
N THR A 252 -27.58 -6.44 34.65
CA THR A 252 -27.31 -7.25 35.84
C THR A 252 -28.65 -7.81 36.31
N GLU A 253 -28.95 -9.05 35.93
CA GLU A 253 -29.96 -9.83 36.65
C GLU A 253 -29.35 -10.22 37.99
N ASP A 254 -29.75 -9.50 39.04
CA ASP A 254 -29.54 -9.92 40.42
C ASP A 254 -30.40 -11.16 40.68
N VAL A 255 -29.83 -12.35 40.53
CA VAL A 255 -30.43 -13.59 41.01
C VAL A 255 -30.01 -13.77 42.48
N PRO A 256 -30.93 -13.67 43.46
CA PRO A 256 -30.59 -13.88 44.86
C PRO A 256 -30.46 -15.39 45.12
N ILE A 257 -29.24 -15.91 45.00
CA ILE A 257 -28.93 -17.27 45.46
C ILE A 257 -28.29 -17.17 46.84
N GLY A 258 -29.07 -17.46 47.87
CA GLY A 258 -28.58 -17.65 49.24
C GLY A 258 -27.70 -18.89 49.31
N GLY A 259 -26.43 -18.70 49.67
CA GLY A 259 -25.47 -19.79 49.89
C GLY A 259 -24.03 -19.30 49.82
N ASN A 260 -23.37 -19.26 50.97
CA ASN A 260 -22.12 -18.53 51.25
C ASN A 260 -20.82 -19.11 50.62
N TRP A 261 -20.90 -19.78 49.47
CA TRP A 261 -19.75 -20.35 48.75
C TRP A 261 -19.96 -20.34 47.23
N SER A 262 -20.23 -19.17 46.65
CA SER A 262 -20.21 -18.99 45.21
C SER A 262 -18.77 -18.75 44.73
N ARG A 263 -18.19 -19.75 44.06
CA ARG A 263 -17.09 -19.50 43.13
C ARG A 263 -17.56 -18.42 42.13
N PRO A 264 -16.74 -17.42 41.77
CA PRO A 264 -17.10 -16.51 40.71
C PRO A 264 -17.32 -17.36 39.45
N VAL A 265 -18.59 -17.54 39.07
CA VAL A 265 -18.93 -18.00 37.73
C VAL A 265 -18.40 -16.90 36.85
N ALA A 266 -17.35 -17.21 36.07
CA ALA A 266 -16.85 -16.29 35.07
C ALA A 266 -18.05 -15.86 34.23
N THR A 267 -18.50 -14.63 34.41
CA THR A 267 -19.43 -13.98 33.50
C THR A 267 -18.77 -14.09 32.14
N ALA A 268 -19.29 -14.98 31.30
CA ALA A 268 -18.79 -15.18 29.96
C ALA A 268 -18.73 -13.80 29.31
N PHE A 269 -17.51 -13.35 29.00
CA PHE A 269 -17.30 -12.04 28.42
C PHE A 269 -17.97 -12.09 27.05
N GLN A 270 -19.21 -11.61 26.94
CA GLN A 270 -19.85 -11.27 25.68
C GLN A 270 -19.22 -9.97 25.14
N GLY A 271 -17.89 -9.87 25.18
CA GLY A 271 -17.16 -8.85 24.47
C GLY A 271 -17.37 -9.12 22.99
N ALA A 272 -18.24 -8.33 22.37
CA ALA A 272 -18.46 -8.43 20.94
C ALA A 272 -17.12 -8.19 20.20
N LEU A 273 -16.94 -8.92 19.09
CA LEU A 273 -15.72 -8.87 18.26
C LEU A 273 -15.45 -7.47 17.67
N ASP A 274 -16.39 -6.55 17.83
CA ASP A 274 -16.32 -5.13 17.47
C ASP A 274 -15.47 -4.29 18.43
N ARG A 275 -15.23 -4.74 19.67
CA ARG A 275 -14.41 -4.01 20.66
C ARG A 275 -12.91 -4.21 20.47
N VAL A 276 -12.49 -5.18 19.66
CA VAL A 276 -11.07 -5.42 19.40
C VAL A 276 -10.59 -4.39 18.36
N PRO A 277 -9.60 -3.53 18.70
CA PRO A 277 -9.14 -2.49 17.79
C PRO A 277 -8.55 -3.09 16.52
N CYS A 278 -8.76 -2.41 15.40
CA CYS A 278 -8.18 -2.80 14.12
C CYS A 278 -6.66 -2.63 14.13
N ALA A 279 -5.94 -3.53 13.45
CA ALA A 279 -4.51 -3.38 13.25
C ALA A 279 -4.20 -2.01 12.61
N GLY A 280 -3.33 -1.23 13.26
CA GLY A 280 -2.96 0.12 12.84
C GLY A 280 -3.81 1.27 13.41
N SER A 281 -4.85 1.01 14.22
CA SER A 281 -5.72 2.07 14.76
C SER A 281 -5.17 2.82 15.98
N GLY A 282 -3.93 2.56 16.41
CA GLY A 282 -3.30 3.16 17.59
C GLY A 282 -2.31 2.20 18.25
N PRO A 283 -1.56 2.62 19.30
CA PRO A 283 -0.63 1.74 20.02
C PRO A 283 -1.37 0.60 20.73
N LEU A 284 -0.72 -0.54 20.85
CA LEU A 284 -1.35 -1.73 21.44
C LEU A 284 -1.46 -1.46 22.92
N ASN A 285 -2.66 -1.51 23.46
CA ASN A 285 -2.83 -1.37 24.90
C ASN A 285 -2.27 -2.64 25.57
N LEU A 286 -1.04 -2.54 26.08
CA LEU A 286 -0.32 -3.64 26.70
C LEU A 286 -0.94 -4.08 28.03
N ASP A 287 -1.79 -3.23 28.62
CA ASP A 287 -2.53 -3.52 29.84
C ASP A 287 -3.78 -4.38 29.59
N LEU A 288 -4.22 -4.48 28.32
CA LEU A 288 -5.27 -5.44 27.97
C LEU A 288 -4.73 -6.87 28.05
N ARG A 289 -5.50 -7.72 28.74
CA ARG A 289 -5.18 -9.15 28.92
C ARG A 289 -5.06 -9.92 27.60
N ASN A 290 -5.75 -9.44 26.56
CA ASN A 290 -5.68 -9.97 25.20
C ASN A 290 -5.03 -8.93 24.27
N ARG A 291 -3.74 -9.12 24.01
CA ARG A 291 -2.91 -8.24 23.20
C ARG A 291 -3.03 -8.59 21.72
N ALA A 292 -4.23 -8.45 21.17
CA ALA A 292 -4.46 -8.74 19.77
C ALA A 292 -5.11 -7.54 19.07
N TYR A 293 -4.65 -7.28 17.85
CA TYR A 293 -5.38 -6.44 16.91
C TYR A 293 -6.23 -7.30 16.00
N ARG A 294 -7.41 -6.79 15.65
CA ARG A 294 -8.25 -7.38 14.63
C ARG A 294 -7.73 -7.03 13.25
N ASP A 295 -7.67 -8.00 12.37
CA ASP A 295 -7.41 -7.75 10.95
C ASP A 295 -8.66 -7.21 10.25
N CYS A 296 -8.74 -5.88 10.17
CA CYS A 296 -9.86 -5.17 9.54
C CYS A 296 -9.62 -4.88 8.05
N SER A 297 -8.51 -5.33 7.47
CA SER A 297 -8.21 -5.01 6.08
C SER A 297 -9.19 -5.70 5.11
N GLY A 298 -9.63 -4.94 4.12
CA GLY A 298 -10.45 -5.42 3.01
C GLY A 298 -9.62 -6.15 1.95
N TYR A 299 -10.28 -6.54 0.86
CA TYR A 299 -9.58 -6.98 -0.35
C TYR A 299 -9.49 -5.82 -1.36
N SER A 300 -8.48 -5.85 -2.23
CA SER A 300 -8.39 -4.91 -3.36
C SER A 300 -9.19 -5.46 -4.55
N LYS A 301 -9.92 -4.58 -5.25
CA LYS A 301 -10.65 -4.96 -6.48
C LYS A 301 -9.69 -5.36 -7.59
N ASP A 302 -8.52 -4.75 -7.65
CA ASP A 302 -7.49 -5.04 -8.66
C ASP A 302 -6.96 -6.48 -8.56
N SER A 303 -7.00 -7.06 -7.35
CA SER A 303 -6.61 -8.45 -7.11
C SER A 303 -7.57 -9.46 -7.76
N VAL A 304 -8.82 -9.08 -8.04
CA VAL A 304 -9.82 -9.97 -8.64
C VAL A 304 -9.40 -10.42 -10.03
N GLU A 305 -8.84 -9.53 -10.83
CA GLU A 305 -8.40 -9.83 -12.20
C GLU A 305 -7.01 -10.47 -12.22
N ALA A 306 -6.09 -9.97 -11.38
CA ALA A 306 -4.69 -10.38 -11.39
C ALA A 306 -4.43 -11.80 -10.89
N LEU A 307 -5.25 -12.31 -9.95
CA LEU A 307 -4.98 -13.59 -9.30
C LEU A 307 -5.47 -14.79 -10.12
N PRO A 308 -4.72 -15.91 -10.15
CA PRO A 308 -5.15 -17.12 -10.82
C PRO A 308 -6.32 -17.78 -10.09
N TRP A 309 -7.14 -18.53 -10.83
CA TRP A 309 -8.12 -19.42 -10.23
C TRP A 309 -7.42 -20.65 -9.64
N ILE A 310 -7.82 -21.01 -8.43
CA ILE A 310 -7.41 -22.23 -7.74
C ILE A 310 -8.54 -23.23 -7.89
N THR A 311 -8.23 -24.40 -8.44
CA THR A 311 -9.12 -25.57 -8.54
C THR A 311 -8.67 -26.63 -7.53
N ARG A 312 -9.44 -27.72 -7.36
CA ARG A 312 -9.12 -28.78 -6.39
C ARG A 312 -7.79 -29.49 -6.70
N ASP A 313 -7.48 -29.64 -7.98
CA ASP A 313 -6.26 -30.24 -8.50
C ASP A 313 -5.04 -29.32 -8.40
N THR A 314 -5.24 -28.00 -8.34
CA THR A 314 -4.13 -27.03 -8.24
C THR A 314 -3.89 -26.51 -6.83
N ILE A 315 -4.53 -27.09 -5.80
CA ILE A 315 -4.42 -26.60 -4.41
C ILE A 315 -2.95 -26.59 -3.95
N ASP A 316 -2.24 -27.72 -4.10
CA ASP A 316 -0.87 -27.82 -3.60
C ASP A 316 0.09 -26.86 -4.32
N THR A 317 -0.07 -26.69 -5.64
CA THR A 317 0.70 -25.71 -6.43
C THR A 317 0.40 -24.28 -5.99
N ALA A 318 -0.87 -23.95 -5.74
CA ALA A 318 -1.27 -22.61 -5.29
C ALA A 318 -0.75 -22.32 -3.88
N VAL A 319 -0.84 -23.27 -2.95
CA VAL A 319 -0.31 -23.14 -1.59
C VAL A 319 1.21 -22.99 -1.61
N ALA A 320 1.92 -23.76 -2.44
CA ALA A 320 3.37 -23.61 -2.60
C ALA A 320 3.75 -22.24 -3.17
N ALA A 321 2.97 -21.70 -4.12
CA ALA A 321 3.19 -20.37 -4.65
C ALA A 321 2.94 -19.26 -3.62
N LEU A 322 1.95 -19.42 -2.75
CA LEU A 322 1.67 -18.48 -1.65
C LEU A 322 2.76 -18.52 -0.56
N GLY A 323 3.24 -19.72 -0.22
CA GLY A 323 4.26 -19.93 0.81
C GLY A 323 5.64 -19.40 0.45
N LYS A 324 5.95 -19.24 -0.84
CA LYS A 324 7.20 -18.57 -1.28
C LYS A 324 7.25 -17.08 -0.94
N GLY A 325 6.18 -16.55 -0.34
CA GLY A 325 5.91 -15.13 -0.27
C GLY A 325 5.66 -14.61 -1.68
N VAL A 326 4.79 -13.61 -1.81
CA VAL A 326 5.02 -12.69 -2.91
C VAL A 326 6.39 -12.11 -2.61
N GLU A 327 7.42 -12.56 -3.32
CA GLU A 327 8.73 -11.93 -3.34
C GLU A 327 8.43 -10.52 -3.82
N LEU A 328 8.17 -9.64 -2.85
CA LEU A 328 7.86 -8.23 -3.06
C LEU A 328 8.95 -7.78 -4.01
N ALA A 329 8.54 -7.31 -5.20
CA ALA A 329 9.45 -6.93 -6.28
C ALA A 329 10.74 -6.38 -5.68
N PRO A 330 11.91 -6.94 -6.08
CA PRO A 330 13.17 -6.76 -5.37
C PRO A 330 13.27 -5.31 -4.93
N PRO A 331 13.56 -5.05 -3.64
CA PRO A 331 13.43 -3.74 -3.05
C PRO A 331 14.02 -2.74 -4.03
N GLY A 332 13.18 -1.81 -4.51
CA GLY A 332 13.61 -0.82 -5.49
C GLY A 332 14.94 -0.22 -5.01
N PRO A 333 15.82 0.21 -5.94
CA PRO A 333 17.18 0.64 -5.60
C PRO A 333 17.12 1.54 -4.36
N PRO A 334 17.98 1.27 -3.35
CA PRO A 334 17.90 1.96 -2.07
C PRO A 334 17.82 3.46 -2.32
N PRO A 335 16.90 4.18 -1.64
CA PRO A 335 16.76 5.61 -1.84
C PRO A 335 18.14 6.27 -1.67
N SER A 336 18.46 7.19 -2.58
CA SER A 336 19.74 7.88 -2.56
C SER A 336 19.96 8.53 -1.20
N ARG A 337 21.04 8.17 -0.51
CA ARG A 337 21.42 8.79 0.78
C ARG A 337 22.01 10.19 0.63
N VAL A 338 22.27 10.62 -0.61
CA VAL A 338 22.93 11.90 -0.92
C VAL A 338 22.21 13.12 -0.31
N PRO A 339 20.86 13.26 -0.38
CA PRO A 339 20.17 14.40 0.23
C PRO A 339 20.32 14.45 1.76
N VAL A 340 20.35 13.30 2.41
CA VAL A 340 20.52 13.19 3.87
C VAL A 340 21.94 13.59 4.27
N THR A 341 22.96 13.10 3.56
CA THR A 341 24.35 13.44 3.86
C THR A 341 24.67 14.91 3.61
N ILE A 342 24.16 15.48 2.50
CA ILE A 342 24.36 16.90 2.19
C ILE A 342 23.65 17.80 3.21
N SER A 343 22.39 17.52 3.54
CA SER A 343 21.64 18.34 4.51
C SER A 343 22.24 18.28 5.93
N GLY A 344 22.75 17.11 6.33
CA GLY A 344 23.51 16.94 7.58
C GLY A 344 24.80 17.77 7.60
N ALA A 345 25.60 17.72 6.52
CA ALA A 345 26.84 18.48 6.42
C ALA A 345 26.61 20.02 6.46
N VAL A 346 25.58 20.51 5.77
CA VAL A 346 25.21 21.95 5.77
C VAL A 346 24.77 22.40 7.16
N SER A 347 23.88 21.63 7.81
CA SER A 347 23.39 21.97 9.15
C SER A 347 24.50 21.94 10.19
N GLY A 348 25.41 20.97 10.11
CA GLY A 348 26.59 20.88 10.97
C GLY A 348 27.54 22.08 10.79
N GLY A 349 27.82 22.46 9.54
CA GLY A 349 28.66 23.62 9.24
C GLY A 349 28.08 24.94 9.77
N LEU A 350 26.76 25.15 9.61
CA LEU A 350 26.07 26.33 10.14
C LEU A 350 26.12 26.41 11.68
N LEU A 351 26.00 25.26 12.36
CA LEU A 351 26.07 25.20 13.82
C LEU A 351 27.46 25.57 14.35
N VAL A 352 28.53 25.07 13.70
CA VAL A 352 29.92 25.45 14.05
C VAL A 352 30.15 26.95 13.83
N ALA A 353 29.66 27.50 12.72
CA ALA A 353 29.77 28.93 12.44
C ALA A 353 29.01 29.78 13.48
N LEU A 354 27.82 29.34 13.89
CA LEU A 354 27.02 30.02 14.93
C LEU A 354 27.77 30.07 16.26
N VAL A 355 28.35 28.95 16.71
CA VAL A 355 29.15 28.89 17.94
C VAL A 355 30.35 29.83 17.85
N GLY A 356 31.09 29.80 16.73
CA GLY A 356 32.22 30.70 16.51
C GLY A 356 31.84 32.18 16.54
N SER A 357 30.71 32.54 15.95
CA SER A 357 30.16 33.91 15.98
C SER A 357 29.78 34.35 17.39
N TYR A 358 29.15 33.46 18.18
CA TYR A 358 28.74 33.74 19.55
C TYR A 358 29.93 33.99 20.47
N VAL A 359 30.99 33.17 20.37
CA VAL A 359 32.22 33.35 21.16
C VAL A 359 32.87 34.72 20.89
N GLN A 360 32.91 35.16 19.63
CA GLN A 360 33.43 36.50 19.30
C GLN A 360 32.51 37.59 19.83
N TYR A 361 31.19 37.45 19.68
CA TYR A 361 30.22 38.39 20.23
C TYR A 361 30.40 38.57 21.74
N ASP A 362 30.50 37.48 22.51
CA ASP A 362 30.68 37.51 23.97
C ASP A 362 31.98 38.22 24.36
N LYS A 363 33.09 37.90 23.68
CA LYS A 363 34.38 38.58 23.89
C LYS A 363 34.29 40.10 23.70
N TYR A 364 33.64 40.57 22.63
CA TYR A 364 33.44 42.00 22.41
C TYR A 364 32.45 42.62 23.40
N SER A 365 31.41 41.88 23.79
CA SER A 365 30.44 42.30 24.80
C SER A 365 31.12 42.58 26.14
N GLN A 366 31.91 41.63 26.64
CA GLN A 366 32.68 41.77 27.89
C GLN A 366 33.63 42.96 27.84
N ARG A 367 34.42 43.11 26.76
CA ARG A 367 35.31 44.27 26.58
C ARG A 367 34.56 45.60 26.60
N THR A 368 33.39 45.66 25.97
CA THR A 368 32.57 46.88 25.95
C THR A 368 32.09 47.23 27.37
N THR A 369 31.68 46.22 28.15
CA THR A 369 31.26 46.38 29.55
C THR A 369 32.42 46.82 30.45
N ASP A 370 33.60 46.23 30.28
CA ASP A 370 34.79 46.59 31.03
C ASP A 370 35.25 48.02 30.73
N TYR A 371 35.18 48.43 29.46
CA TYR A 371 35.54 49.78 29.04
C TYR A 371 34.54 50.83 29.52
N ALA A 372 33.24 50.50 29.54
CA ALA A 372 32.23 51.39 30.12
C ALA A 372 32.44 51.66 31.62
N ARG A 373 33.18 50.79 32.33
CA ARG A 373 33.50 50.95 33.76
C ARG A 373 34.82 51.68 34.03
N ARG A 374 35.64 51.96 33.00
CA ARG A 374 36.96 52.60 33.16
C ARG A 374 36.95 54.00 32.51
N PRO A 375 36.81 55.09 33.31
CA PRO A 375 36.63 56.45 32.77
C PRO A 375 37.86 57.03 32.07
N THR A 376 39.02 56.35 32.08
CA THR A 376 40.27 56.81 31.47
C THR A 376 40.52 56.26 30.06
N ILE A 377 39.61 55.45 29.52
CA ILE A 377 39.80 54.83 28.21
C ILE A 377 39.45 55.80 27.09
N ASP A 378 40.32 55.83 26.09
CA ASP A 378 40.15 56.63 24.89
C ASP A 378 38.85 56.27 24.15
N ARG A 379 38.14 57.31 23.70
CA ARG A 379 36.80 57.18 23.10
C ARG A 379 36.83 56.38 21.81
N GLU A 380 37.90 56.50 21.02
CA GLU A 380 38.06 55.79 19.76
C GLU A 380 38.11 54.27 19.98
N THR A 381 38.86 53.81 20.99
CA THR A 381 38.96 52.39 21.38
C THR A 381 37.60 51.81 21.80
N TYR A 382 36.80 52.61 22.52
CA TYR A 382 35.44 52.20 22.92
C TYR A 382 34.51 52.08 21.71
N GLU A 383 34.54 53.05 20.79
CA GLU A 383 33.71 53.04 19.58
C GLU A 383 34.07 51.86 18.65
N GLU A 384 35.36 51.54 18.49
CA GLU A 384 35.81 50.36 17.72
C GLU A 384 35.30 49.05 18.34
N THR A 385 35.43 48.92 19.68
CA THR A 385 34.96 47.73 20.41
C THR A 385 33.45 47.56 20.31
N ARG A 386 32.70 48.66 20.42
CA ARG A 386 31.24 48.67 20.25
C ARG A 386 30.84 48.29 18.82
N ALA A 387 31.53 48.81 17.80
CA ALA A 387 31.29 48.44 16.41
C ALA A 387 31.58 46.95 16.15
N GLY A 388 32.63 46.41 16.77
CA GLY A 388 32.93 44.97 16.78
C GLY A 388 31.79 44.14 17.37
N ARG A 389 31.30 44.51 18.55
CA ARG A 389 30.15 43.86 19.21
C ARG A 389 28.91 43.87 18.30
N ASP A 390 28.55 45.02 17.74
CA ASP A 390 27.36 45.15 16.91
C ASP A 390 27.47 44.35 15.61
N ARG A 391 28.68 44.26 15.01
CA ARG A 391 28.95 43.42 13.83
C ARG A 391 28.76 41.92 14.13
N TRP A 392 29.37 41.42 15.20
CA TRP A 392 29.24 40.02 15.60
C TRP A 392 27.84 39.68 16.11
N GLY A 393 27.12 40.65 16.69
CA GLY A 393 25.73 40.50 17.07
C GLY A 393 24.83 40.24 15.86
N LYS A 394 24.96 41.05 14.80
CA LYS A 394 24.21 40.87 13.55
C LYS A 394 24.53 39.52 12.87
N LEU A 395 25.81 39.13 12.85
CA LEU A 395 26.24 37.84 12.29
C LEU A 395 25.62 36.67 13.07
N THR A 396 25.63 36.73 14.40
CA THR A 396 25.05 35.70 15.27
C THR A 396 23.55 35.55 15.01
N ILE A 397 22.81 36.66 14.92
CA ILE A 397 21.37 36.62 14.63
C ILE A 397 21.10 35.97 13.25
N GLY A 398 21.88 36.34 12.23
CA GLY A 398 21.75 35.77 10.89
C GLY A 398 22.04 34.26 10.85
N LEU A 399 23.08 33.81 11.56
CA LEU A 399 23.44 32.40 11.66
C LEU A 399 22.39 31.59 12.43
N THR A 400 21.81 32.15 13.50
CA THR A 400 20.72 31.49 14.24
C THR A 400 19.52 31.24 13.33
N ALA A 401 19.10 32.23 12.54
CA ALA A 401 18.01 32.07 11.59
C ALA A 401 18.33 30.97 10.55
N ALA A 402 19.56 30.96 10.01
CA ALA A 402 20.00 29.95 9.04
C ALA A 402 19.99 28.53 9.62
N VAL A 403 20.45 28.33 10.87
CA VAL A 403 20.42 27.02 11.55
C VAL A 403 18.98 26.54 11.72
N ILE A 404 18.06 27.40 12.16
CA ILE A 404 16.65 27.03 12.33
C ILE A 404 16.03 26.60 11.00
N THR A 405 16.23 27.38 9.93
CA THR A 405 15.69 27.05 8.60
C THR A 405 16.30 25.76 8.03
N SER A 406 17.62 25.56 8.16
CA SER A 406 18.31 24.34 7.73
C SER A 406 17.84 23.11 8.51
N GLY A 407 17.66 23.25 9.83
CA GLY A 407 17.14 22.19 10.69
C GLY A 407 15.72 21.77 10.30
N ALA A 408 14.82 22.72 10.06
CA ALA A 408 13.46 22.44 9.61
C ALA A 408 13.44 21.72 8.25
N PHE A 409 14.28 22.14 7.31
CA PHE A 409 14.39 21.49 5.99
C PHE A 409 14.96 20.07 6.10
N THR A 410 15.99 19.87 6.93
CA THR A 410 16.57 18.54 7.19
C THR A 410 15.54 17.61 7.83
N MET A 411 14.76 18.10 8.80
CA MET A 411 13.69 17.35 9.44
C MET A 411 12.58 16.98 8.44
N PHE A 412 12.21 17.89 7.56
CA PHE A 412 11.24 17.62 6.49
C PHE A 412 11.74 16.53 5.53
N LEU A 413 13.01 16.59 5.11
CA LEU A 413 13.61 15.55 4.28
C LEU A 413 13.67 14.21 5.00
N TRP A 414 14.04 14.19 6.28
CA TRP A 414 14.00 12.98 7.10
C TRP A 414 12.60 12.42 7.26
N GLN A 415 11.58 13.25 7.44
CA GLN A 415 10.20 12.79 7.59
C GLN A 415 9.63 12.25 6.27
N ARG A 416 10.09 12.77 5.13
CA ARG A 416 9.74 12.27 3.80
C ARG A 416 10.46 10.95 3.48
N ASP A 417 11.74 10.84 3.86
CA ASP A 417 12.57 9.67 3.56
C ASP A 417 12.50 8.60 4.65
N ALA A 418 11.93 8.90 5.83
CA ALA A 418 11.58 7.91 6.83
C ALA A 418 10.66 6.91 6.14
N PRO A 419 11.15 5.69 5.85
CA PRO A 419 10.29 4.71 5.23
C PRO A 419 9.11 4.54 6.19
N ALA A 420 7.89 4.51 5.66
CA ALA A 420 6.68 4.19 6.44
C ALA A 420 6.72 2.78 7.11
N ARG A 421 7.90 2.17 7.17
CA ARG A 421 8.22 0.83 7.64
C ARG A 421 8.79 0.79 9.06
N SER A 422 9.31 1.87 9.63
CA SER A 422 10.03 1.79 10.92
C SER A 422 9.14 1.82 12.17
N PHE A 423 7.90 2.32 12.08
CA PHE A 423 6.90 2.17 13.13
C PHE A 423 5.52 2.08 12.51
N SER A 424 5.28 0.98 11.82
CA SER A 424 3.96 0.68 11.31
C SER A 424 3.74 -0.81 11.48
N VAL A 425 2.79 -1.16 12.34
CA VAL A 425 2.12 -2.47 12.30
C VAL A 425 1.34 -2.47 10.99
N GLN A 426 2.04 -2.62 9.85
CA GLN A 426 1.36 -2.73 8.58
C GLN A 426 0.71 -4.09 8.54
N PRO A 427 -0.62 -4.16 8.30
CA PRO A 427 -1.20 -5.41 7.86
C PRO A 427 -0.51 -5.76 6.53
N THR A 428 0.42 -6.70 6.57
CA THR A 428 0.95 -7.28 5.34
C THR A 428 -0.16 -8.12 4.70
N ALA A 429 -0.02 -8.46 3.42
CA ALA A 429 -0.96 -9.38 2.75
C ALA A 429 -1.03 -10.77 3.41
N SER A 430 -0.17 -11.06 4.41
CA SER A 430 -0.09 -12.28 5.21
C SER A 430 -0.35 -12.04 6.71
N GLY A 431 -1.02 -10.93 7.08
CA GLY A 431 -1.34 -10.58 8.47
C GLY A 431 -0.37 -9.60 9.13
N ALA A 432 -0.75 -9.08 10.29
CA ALA A 432 0.06 -8.10 11.02
C ALA A 432 1.18 -8.81 11.80
N ALA A 433 2.41 -8.70 11.33
CA ALA A 433 3.61 -9.15 12.05
C ALA A 433 4.39 -7.92 12.51
N VAL A 434 4.76 -7.87 13.80
CA VAL A 434 5.69 -6.85 14.33
C VAL A 434 7.09 -7.44 14.29
N THR A 435 7.87 -7.09 13.27
CA THR A 435 9.29 -7.44 13.20
C THR A 435 10.15 -6.23 13.60
N PHE A 436 10.86 -6.33 14.72
CA PHE A 436 11.93 -5.40 15.07
C PHE A 436 13.16 -5.74 14.22
N GLY A 437 13.31 -5.06 13.08
CA GLY A 437 14.46 -5.21 12.19
C GLY A 437 15.33 -3.97 12.25
N GLY A 438 16.24 -3.92 13.22
CA GLY A 438 17.31 -2.93 13.29
C GLY A 438 18.35 -3.38 14.30
N ASP A 439 19.60 -3.50 13.86
CA ASP A 439 20.74 -3.53 14.78
C ASP A 439 20.82 -2.14 15.44
N PHE A 440 20.84 -2.11 16.77
CA PHE A 440 21.02 -0.88 17.56
C PHE A 440 22.45 -0.36 17.48
#